data_AF-A0A815QBV7-F1
#
_entry.id   AF-A0A815QBV7-F1
#
_cell.length_a   1.000
_cell.length_b   1.000
_cell.length_c   1.000
_cell.angle_alpha   90.00
_cell.angle_beta   90.00
_cell.angle_gamma   90.00
#
_symmetry.space_group_name_H-M   'P 1'
#
loop_
_entity.id
_entity.type
_entity.pdbx_description
1 polymer ?
#
loop_
_entity_poly.entity_id
_entity_poly.type
_entity_poly.pdbx_seq_one_letter_code
_entity_poly.pdbx_strand_id
1 'polypeptide(L)'
;VSLEEVQTNFRSFHLLDDRVHFCKGYFVDSLPRCNVSRIAVLRMDGDMYESTMDQLFNLYSKLEIGGVIIIDDYSIAECFRAIVDFRNWHNITEEILSIPGDETGRCWIKRKSIQLQKDQYLRLLPTTKS
;
A
#
# COMPACT_ATOMS: atom_id res chain seq x y z
N VAL A 1 10.92 -10.20 -12.43
CA VAL A 1 11.96 -10.21 -11.39
C VAL A 1 11.62 -11.28 -10.37
N SER A 2 12.56 -12.16 -10.02
CA SER A 2 12.39 -13.22 -9.01
C SER A 2 12.74 -12.72 -7.59
N LEU A 3 12.35 -13.48 -6.55
CA LEU A 3 12.76 -13.16 -5.17
C LEU A 3 14.28 -13.24 -5.02
N GLU A 4 14.88 -14.24 -5.64
CA GLU A 4 16.32 -14.50 -5.61
C GLU A 4 17.12 -13.36 -6.23
N GLU A 5 16.63 -12.77 -7.32
CA GLU A 5 17.20 -11.57 -7.95
C GLU A 5 17.14 -10.37 -7.01
N VAL A 6 15.99 -10.12 -6.38
CA VAL A 6 15.85 -9.01 -5.42
C VAL A 6 16.79 -9.19 -4.23
N GLN A 7 16.84 -10.38 -3.64
CA GLN A 7 17.77 -10.67 -2.54
C GLN A 7 19.22 -10.48 -2.95
N THR A 8 19.58 -10.84 -4.18
CA THR A 8 20.93 -10.63 -4.72
C THR A 8 21.26 -9.14 -4.82
N ASN A 9 20.29 -8.31 -5.24
CA ASN A 9 20.46 -6.86 -5.23
C ASN A 9 20.64 -6.31 -3.81
N PHE A 10 19.89 -6.76 -2.81
CA PHE A 10 20.14 -6.35 -1.42
C PHE A 10 21.54 -6.77 -0.93
N ARG A 11 22.01 -7.97 -1.30
CA ARG A 11 23.36 -8.45 -0.95
C ARG A 11 24.46 -7.60 -1.58
N SER A 12 24.31 -7.17 -2.84
CA SER A 12 25.35 -6.39 -3.52
C SER A 12 25.59 -5.02 -2.87
N PHE A 13 24.57 -4.46 -2.22
CA PHE A 13 24.68 -3.24 -1.42
C PHE A 13 25.00 -3.48 0.07
N HIS A 14 25.21 -4.74 0.50
CA HIS A 14 25.43 -5.12 1.90
C HIS A 14 24.26 -4.73 2.83
N LEU A 15 23.03 -4.77 2.30
CA LEU A 15 21.81 -4.38 3.02
C LEU A 15 20.87 -5.55 3.30
N LEU A 16 21.26 -6.79 2.98
CA LEU A 16 20.47 -7.97 3.31
C LEU A 16 20.82 -8.48 4.72
N ASP A 17 20.03 -8.09 5.71
CA ASP A 17 20.12 -8.58 7.09
C ASP A 17 18.74 -8.94 7.68
N ASP A 18 18.68 -9.16 8.99
CA ASP A 18 17.48 -9.54 9.72
C ASP A 18 16.40 -8.45 9.81
N ARG A 19 16.71 -7.22 9.39
CA ARG A 19 15.77 -6.09 9.30
C ARG A 19 15.01 -6.06 7.97
N VAL A 20 15.40 -6.88 7.00
CA VAL A 20 14.74 -6.99 5.70
C VAL A 20 13.88 -8.26 5.67
N HIS A 21 12.56 -8.08 5.57
CA HIS A 21 11.61 -9.18 5.47
C HIS A 21 10.92 -9.15 4.11
N PHE A 22 10.79 -10.33 3.50
CA PHE A 22 10.13 -10.50 2.20
C PHE A 22 8.75 -11.11 2.40
N CYS A 23 7.72 -10.44 1.88
CA CYS A 23 6.35 -10.96 1.82
C CYS A 23 6.06 -11.38 0.36
N LYS A 24 6.37 -12.63 0.01
CA LYS A 24 6.23 -13.14 -1.37
C LYS A 24 4.78 -13.60 -1.65
N GLY A 25 4.23 -13.15 -2.78
CA GLY A 25 2.92 -13.56 -3.29
C GLY A 25 2.10 -12.37 -3.78
N TYR A 26 0.94 -12.62 -4.39
CA TYR A 26 -0.01 -11.56 -4.74
C TYR A 26 -0.51 -10.84 -3.50
N PHE A 27 -0.80 -9.54 -3.61
CA PHE A 27 -1.17 -8.72 -2.46
C PHE A 27 -2.40 -9.25 -1.71
N VAL A 28 -3.45 -9.64 -2.43
CA VAL A 28 -4.66 -10.29 -1.89
C VAL A 28 -4.36 -11.51 -1.01
N ASP A 29 -3.32 -12.28 -1.34
CA ASP A 29 -2.95 -13.50 -0.62
C ASP A 29 -1.90 -13.27 0.47
N SER A 30 -0.96 -12.36 0.24
CA SER A 30 0.26 -12.22 1.04
C SER A 30 0.09 -11.19 2.15
N LEU A 31 -0.55 -10.04 1.89
CA LEU A 31 -0.70 -8.96 2.86
C LEU A 31 -1.55 -9.32 4.09
N PRO A 32 -2.66 -10.09 3.97
CA PRO A 32 -3.41 -10.53 5.16
C PRO A 32 -2.57 -11.36 6.13
N ARG A 33 -1.56 -12.07 5.63
CA ARG A 33 -0.64 -12.92 6.40
C ARG A 33 0.67 -12.22 6.76
N CYS A 34 0.88 -11.00 6.28
CA CYS A 34 2.11 -10.25 6.53
C CYS A 34 2.19 -9.83 8.00
N ASN A 35 3.23 -10.31 8.70
CA ASN A 35 3.47 -10.05 10.12
C ASN A 35 4.10 -8.66 10.34
N VAL A 36 3.35 -7.62 9.96
CA VAL A 36 3.67 -6.23 10.29
C VAL A 36 2.55 -5.69 11.18
N SER A 37 2.93 -5.06 12.30
CA SER A 37 2.01 -4.54 13.31
C SER A 37 1.90 -3.02 13.27
N ARG A 38 2.99 -2.32 13.00
CA ARG A 38 3.06 -0.85 12.94
C ARG A 38 3.91 -0.41 11.77
N ILE A 39 3.44 0.61 11.07
CA ILE A 39 4.09 1.16 9.88
C ILE A 39 4.26 2.66 10.10
N ALA A 40 5.49 3.16 9.95
CA ALA A 40 5.78 4.60 9.94
C ALA A 40 5.67 5.20 8.53
N VAL A 41 6.09 4.44 7.52
CA VAL A 41 6.02 4.82 6.10
C VAL A 41 5.45 3.67 5.29
N LEU A 42 4.37 3.93 4.56
CA LEU A 42 3.75 2.99 3.62
C LEU A 42 3.97 3.51 2.20
N ARG A 43 4.84 2.87 1.42
CA ARG A 43 4.99 3.16 -0.01
C ARG A 43 4.23 2.11 -0.82
N MET A 44 3.33 2.56 -1.69
CA MET A 44 2.52 1.74 -2.58
C MET A 44 2.89 2.02 -4.03
N ASP A 45 3.11 0.95 -4.79
CA ASP A 45 3.66 0.95 -6.14
C ASP A 45 3.19 -0.36 -6.78
N GLY A 46 2.04 -0.30 -7.44
CA GLY A 46 1.28 -1.49 -7.80
C GLY A 46 0.28 -1.31 -8.92
N ASP A 47 0.26 -0.12 -9.54
CA ASP A 47 -0.47 0.32 -10.74
C ASP A 47 -2.00 0.16 -10.74
N MET A 48 -2.46 -1.07 -10.52
CA MET A 48 -3.83 -1.52 -10.66
C MET A 48 -4.72 -1.06 -9.51
N TYR A 49 -6.01 -0.95 -9.79
CA TYR A 49 -7.03 -0.60 -8.79
C TYR A 49 -7.07 -1.64 -7.66
N GLU A 50 -7.10 -2.93 -8.02
CA GLU A 50 -7.15 -4.06 -7.09
C GLU A 50 -5.88 -4.11 -6.23
N SER A 51 -4.69 -3.98 -6.84
CA SER A 51 -3.41 -3.92 -6.10
C SER A 51 -3.38 -2.77 -5.10
N THR A 52 -3.91 -1.60 -5.48
CA THR A 52 -3.96 -0.43 -4.61
C THR A 52 -4.93 -0.65 -3.45
N MET A 53 -6.10 -1.22 -3.72
CA MET A 53 -7.10 -1.55 -2.69
C MET A 53 -6.60 -2.62 -1.73
N ASP A 54 -5.97 -3.68 -2.23
CA ASP A 54 -5.37 -4.73 -1.39
C ASP A 54 -4.37 -4.13 -0.40
N GLN A 55 -3.49 -3.25 -0.85
CA GLN A 55 -2.52 -2.57 0.01
C GLN A 55 -3.22 -1.68 1.05
N LEU A 56 -4.16 -0.83 0.64
CA LEU A 56 -4.87 0.07 1.53
C LEU A 56 -5.65 -0.67 2.62
N PHE A 57 -6.46 -1.67 2.25
CA PHE A 57 -7.29 -2.39 3.21
C PHE A 57 -6.50 -3.27 4.18
N ASN A 58 -5.33 -3.79 3.76
CA ASN A 58 -4.51 -4.64 4.62
C ASN A 58 -3.47 -3.85 5.44
N LEU A 59 -3.03 -2.67 4.98
CA LEU A 59 -1.89 -1.95 5.58
C LEU A 59 -2.25 -0.58 6.18
N TYR A 60 -3.29 0.11 5.70
CA TYR A 60 -3.56 1.49 6.15
C TYR A 60 -3.96 1.57 7.64
N SER A 61 -4.61 0.54 8.18
CA SER A 61 -4.92 0.45 9.62
C SER A 61 -3.66 0.33 10.49
N LYS A 62 -2.59 -0.24 9.93
CA LYS A 62 -1.28 -0.43 10.58
C LYS A 62 -0.36 0.78 10.44
N LEU A 63 -0.67 1.72 9.54
CA LEU A 63 0.01 3.01 9.44
C LEU A 63 -0.29 3.83 10.70
N GLU A 64 0.72 4.27 11.41
CA GLU A 64 0.56 5.04 12.64
C GLU A 64 0.05 6.47 12.35
N ILE A 65 -0.57 7.11 13.34
CA ILE A 65 -0.86 8.56 13.27
C ILE A 65 0.49 9.30 13.18
N GLY A 66 0.59 10.23 12.23
CA GLY A 66 1.85 10.89 11.88
C GLY A 66 2.68 10.12 10.85
N GLY A 67 2.30 8.88 10.52
CA GLY A 67 2.91 8.10 9.46
C GLY A 67 2.60 8.67 8.07
N VAL A 68 3.50 8.41 7.13
CA VAL A 68 3.40 8.88 5.74
C VAL A 68 2.95 7.74 4.84
N ILE A 69 2.00 8.00 3.96
CA ILE A 69 1.70 7.13 2.84
C ILE A 69 2.16 7.79 1.54
N ILE A 70 2.84 7.02 0.71
CA ILE A 70 3.40 7.40 -0.58
C ILE A 70 2.73 6.54 -1.64
N ILE A 71 2.28 7.17 -2.72
CA ILE A 71 1.57 6.54 -3.84
C ILE A 71 2.39 6.87 -5.08
N ASP A 72 3.10 5.89 -5.61
CA ASP A 72 4.01 6.09 -6.75
C ASP A 72 3.22 6.40 -8.04
N ASP A 73 2.15 5.64 -8.22
CA ASP A 73 1.38 5.57 -9.46
C ASP A 73 0.17 6.50 -9.47
N TYR A 74 0.18 7.60 -8.71
CA TYR A 74 -1.01 8.45 -8.56
C TYR A 74 -1.51 9.07 -9.87
N SER A 75 -0.65 9.17 -10.89
CA SER A 75 -1.04 9.59 -12.24
C SER A 75 -1.74 8.50 -13.07
N ILE A 76 -1.65 7.23 -12.67
CA ILE A 76 -2.35 6.12 -13.33
C ILE A 76 -3.82 6.15 -12.91
N ALA A 77 -4.72 6.16 -13.90
CA ALA A 77 -6.16 6.33 -13.67
C ALA A 77 -6.75 5.29 -12.69
N GLU A 78 -6.31 4.03 -12.78
CA GLU A 78 -6.78 2.96 -11.89
C GLU A 78 -6.30 3.15 -10.46
N CYS A 79 -5.03 3.49 -10.24
CA CYS A 79 -4.51 3.84 -8.92
C CYS A 79 -5.21 5.08 -8.34
N PHE A 80 -5.33 6.15 -9.14
CA PHE A 80 -6.03 7.37 -8.75
C PHE A 80 -7.47 7.07 -8.31
N ARG A 81 -8.21 6.30 -9.09
CA ARG A 81 -9.59 5.88 -8.79
C ARG A 81 -9.64 5.11 -7.47
N ALA A 82 -8.70 4.21 -7.23
CA ALA A 82 -8.64 3.46 -5.97
C ALA A 82 -8.39 4.35 -4.75
N ILE A 83 -7.47 5.31 -4.88
CA ILE A 83 -7.18 6.28 -3.82
C ILE A 83 -8.41 7.14 -3.52
N VAL A 84 -9.09 7.64 -4.54
CA VAL A 84 -10.30 8.46 -4.39
C VAL A 84 -11.41 7.66 -3.72
N ASP A 85 -11.70 6.45 -4.21
CA ASP A 85 -12.75 5.59 -3.65
C ASP A 85 -12.47 5.25 -2.18
N PHE A 86 -11.26 4.80 -1.86
CA PHE A 86 -10.87 4.46 -0.49
C PHE A 86 -11.01 5.66 0.44
N ARG A 87 -10.53 6.83 0.03
CA ARG A 87 -10.62 8.05 0.84
C ARG A 87 -12.06 8.49 1.04
N ASN A 88 -12.90 8.41 0.01
CA ASN A 88 -14.32 8.75 0.08
C ASN A 88 -15.06 7.80 1.03
N TRP A 89 -14.81 6.49 0.95
CA TRP A 89 -15.40 5.50 1.84
C TRP A 89 -15.01 5.73 3.30
N HIS A 90 -13.84 6.30 3.58
CA HIS A 90 -13.36 6.46 4.96
C HIS A 90 -13.33 7.90 5.45
N ASN A 91 -13.86 8.85 4.67
CA ASN A 91 -13.84 10.29 4.97
C ASN A 91 -12.42 10.77 5.37
N ILE A 92 -11.43 10.34 4.56
CA ILE A 92 -10.03 10.76 4.67
C ILE A 92 -9.90 12.06 3.88
N THR A 93 -9.61 13.14 4.58
CA THR A 93 -9.59 14.51 4.04
C THR A 93 -8.21 15.14 4.13
N GLU A 94 -7.22 14.41 4.64
CA GLU A 94 -5.82 14.84 4.70
C GLU A 94 -5.32 15.26 3.32
N GLU A 95 -4.66 16.41 3.25
CA GLU A 95 -4.13 16.99 2.02
C GLU A 95 -3.19 15.99 1.32
N ILE A 96 -3.38 15.83 0.01
CA ILE A 96 -2.49 15.07 -0.85
C ILE A 96 -1.45 16.03 -1.40
N LEU A 97 -0.19 15.79 -1.08
CA LEU A 97 0.96 16.61 -1.43
C LEU A 97 1.69 16.03 -2.63
N SER A 98 2.21 16.91 -3.48
CA SER A 98 3.17 16.54 -4.53
C SER A 98 4.54 16.25 -3.92
N ILE A 99 5.25 15.29 -4.51
CA ILE A 99 6.61 14.95 -4.11
C ILE A 99 7.58 15.80 -4.96
N PRO A 100 8.48 16.61 -4.36
CA PRO A 100 9.41 17.42 -5.13
C PRO A 100 10.31 16.58 -6.03
N GLY A 101 10.36 16.91 -7.32
CA GLY A 101 11.16 16.18 -8.32
C GLY A 101 10.49 14.92 -8.87
N ASP A 102 9.23 14.67 -8.52
CA ASP A 102 8.43 13.56 -9.00
C ASP A 102 7.11 14.09 -9.60
N GLU A 103 6.84 13.72 -10.84
CA GLU A 103 5.66 14.18 -11.58
C GLU A 103 4.43 13.31 -11.27
N THR A 104 4.65 12.03 -10.94
CA THR A 104 3.59 11.03 -10.77
C THR A 104 3.21 10.87 -9.30
N GLY A 105 4.21 10.73 -8.43
CA GLY A 105 4.02 10.34 -7.06
C GLY A 105 3.32 11.40 -6.21
N ARG A 106 2.52 10.94 -5.25
CA ARG A 106 1.87 11.77 -4.24
C ARG A 106 2.01 11.18 -2.86
N CYS A 107 1.87 11.99 -1.82
CA CYS A 107 1.88 11.51 -0.45
C CYS A 107 0.87 12.24 0.44
N TRP A 108 0.52 11.63 1.58
CA TRP A 108 -0.13 12.34 2.68
C TRP A 108 0.32 11.82 4.05
N ILE A 109 0.09 12.62 5.08
CA ILE A 109 0.35 12.23 6.48
C ILE A 109 -0.96 11.80 7.11
N LYS A 110 -1.04 10.58 7.66
CA LYS A 110 -2.23 10.10 8.38
C LYS A 110 -2.41 10.90 9.66
N ARG A 111 -3.57 11.54 9.86
CA ARG A 111 -3.81 12.41 11.03
C ARG A 111 -4.71 11.80 12.09
N LYS A 112 -5.49 10.78 11.73
CA LYS A 112 -6.45 10.14 12.62
C LYS A 112 -6.51 8.63 12.38
N SER A 113 -6.89 7.91 13.42
CA SER A 113 -7.32 6.52 13.28
C SER A 113 -8.65 6.46 12.55
N ILE A 114 -8.83 5.44 11.72
CA ILE A 114 -10.09 5.18 11.01
C ILE A 114 -10.50 3.73 11.21
N GLN A 115 -11.81 3.50 11.21
CA GLN A 115 -12.36 2.16 11.09
C GLN A 115 -12.59 1.87 9.61
N LEU A 116 -11.91 0.87 9.08
CA LEU A 116 -12.06 0.47 7.68
C LEU A 116 -13.43 -0.19 7.48
N GLN A 117 -14.20 0.31 6.51
CA GLN A 117 -15.41 -0.31 5.98
C GLN A 117 -15.06 -1.57 5.17
N LYS A 118 -14.71 -2.66 5.86
CA LYS A 118 -14.26 -3.92 5.23
C LYS A 118 -15.26 -4.52 4.25
N ASP A 119 -16.55 -4.27 4.43
CA ASP A 119 -17.58 -4.74 3.49
C ASP A 119 -17.42 -4.18 2.08
N GLN A 120 -16.85 -2.97 1.94
CA GLN A 120 -16.49 -2.41 0.63
C GLN A 120 -15.44 -3.28 -0.05
N TYR A 121 -14.39 -3.67 0.69
CA TYR A 121 -13.31 -4.49 0.18
C TYR A 121 -13.76 -5.91 -0.17
N LEU A 122 -14.58 -6.53 0.68
CA LEU A 122 -15.10 -7.88 0.43
C LEU A 122 -15.90 -7.98 -0.88
N ARG A 123 -16.55 -6.89 -1.32
CA ARG A 123 -17.24 -6.82 -2.61
C ARG A 123 -16.32 -6.71 -3.82
N LEU A 124 -15.08 -6.25 -3.63
CA LEU A 124 -14.06 -6.14 -4.67
C LEU A 124 -13.30 -7.46 -4.87
N LEU A 125 -13.29 -8.33 -3.85
CA LEU A 125 -12.60 -9.60 -3.95
C LEU A 125 -13.25 -10.47 -5.03
N PRO A 126 -12.46 -11.24 -5.80
CA PRO A 126 -13.00 -12.20 -6.74
C PRO A 126 -13.96 -13.13 -5.98
N THR A 127 -15.20 -13.27 -6.46
CA THR A 127 -16.08 -14.32 -5.95
C THR A 127 -15.38 -15.65 -6.17
N THR A 128 -15.01 -16.32 -5.10
CA THR A 128 -14.45 -17.67 -5.15
C THR A 128 -15.36 -18.52 -6.02
N LYS A 129 -14.87 -18.96 -7.18
CA LYS A 129 -15.52 -20.05 -7.91
C LYS A 129 -15.44 -21.26 -6.98
N SER A 130 -16.58 -21.62 -6.40
CA SER A 130 -16.83 -22.89 -5.73
C SER A 130 -16.48 -24.05 -6.64
#